data_AF-X1UQX7-F1
#
_entry.id   AF-X1UQX7-F1
#
_cell.length_a   1.000
_cell.length_b   1.000
_cell.length_c   1.000
_cell.angle_alpha   90.00
_cell.angle_beta   90.00
_cell.angle_gamma   90.00
#
_symmetry.space_group_name_H-M   'P 1'
#
loop_
_entity.id
_entity.type
_entity.pdbx_description
1 polymer ?
#
loop_
_entity_poly.entity_id
_entity_poly.type
_entity_poly.pdbx_seq_one_letter_code
_entity_poly.pdbx_strand_id
1 'polypeptide(L)'
;MRRHIFYKLIILSLGFLFQVCQSDHPESFTYKQAKKLERKAWDELPGILDRIVPPEFPDRQVLVSDFGGIGDSITDNHKAFDKAINDLAESGGGMLIVPPGQYFIDGAIHLKSHINLHIEEGARIFFSNNPGSYLPAVKVRWEGTV
;
A
#
# COMPACT_ATOMS: atom_id res chain seq x y z
N MET A 1 -44.35 63.92 19.62
CA MET A 1 -44.01 62.50 19.87
C MET A 1 -43.20 61.87 18.72
N ARG A 2 -42.25 62.60 18.11
CA ARG A 2 -41.56 62.21 16.85
C ARG A 2 -40.04 62.09 16.97
N ARG A 3 -39.49 62.14 18.20
CA ARG A 3 -38.04 62.06 18.49
C ARG A 3 -37.56 60.65 18.86
N HIS A 4 -38.45 59.73 19.24
CA HIS A 4 -38.10 58.35 19.60
C HIS A 4 -37.95 57.38 18.40
N ILE A 5 -38.48 57.75 17.23
CA ILE A 5 -38.42 56.89 16.03
C ILE A 5 -37.05 56.99 15.33
N PHE A 6 -36.43 58.18 15.33
CA PHE A 6 -35.12 58.38 14.71
C PHE A 6 -33.97 57.69 15.44
N TYR A 7 -34.01 57.64 16.78
CA TYR A 7 -32.99 56.91 17.57
C TYR A 7 -33.08 55.38 17.41
N LYS A 8 -34.29 54.84 17.17
CA LYS A 8 -34.48 53.41 16.88
C LYS A 8 -33.93 53.00 15.50
N LEU A 9 -33.87 53.91 14.52
CA LEU A 9 -33.28 53.62 13.20
C LEU A 9 -31.74 53.69 13.19
N ILE A 10 -31.12 54.51 14.05
CA ILE A 10 -29.65 54.63 14.11
C ILE A 10 -29.02 53.46 14.90
N ILE A 11 -29.72 52.90 15.89
CA ILE A 11 -29.22 51.72 16.63
C ILE A 11 -29.34 50.43 15.79
N LEU A 12 -30.20 50.42 14.76
CA LEU A 12 -30.35 49.26 13.87
C LEU A 12 -29.24 49.15 12.82
N SER A 13 -28.48 50.22 12.55
CA SER A 13 -27.39 50.20 11.55
C SER A 13 -26.00 49.97 12.13
N LEU A 14 -25.81 50.09 13.46
CA LEU A 14 -24.52 49.85 14.12
C LEU A 14 -24.30 48.39 14.57
N GLY A 15 -25.30 47.52 14.42
CA GLY A 15 -25.19 46.09 14.72
C GLY A 15 -24.73 45.22 13.54
N PHE A 16 -24.73 45.77 12.31
CA PHE A 16 -24.56 44.97 11.10
C PHE A 16 -23.11 44.92 10.56
N LEU A 17 -22.15 45.58 11.22
CA LEU A 17 -20.75 45.62 10.79
C LEU A 17 -19.80 44.76 11.63
N PHE A 18 -20.27 44.08 12.69
CA PHE A 18 -19.45 43.18 13.51
C PHE A 18 -19.56 41.70 13.15
N GLN A 19 -20.39 41.34 12.17
CA GLN A 19 -20.64 39.92 11.82
C GLN A 19 -19.86 39.43 10.60
N VAL A 20 -18.98 40.24 10.01
CA VAL A 20 -18.23 39.89 8.78
C VAL A 20 -16.91 39.13 9.07
N CYS A 21 -16.55 38.91 10.34
CA CYS A 21 -15.43 38.05 10.74
C CYS A 21 -15.90 36.91 11.66
N GLN A 22 -16.80 36.05 11.17
CA GLN A 22 -16.79 34.65 11.59
C GLN A 22 -16.12 33.89 10.45
N SER A 23 -14.79 33.79 10.50
CA SER A 23 -14.10 32.76 9.75
C SER A 23 -14.60 31.43 10.30
N ASP A 24 -15.38 30.69 9.51
CA ASP A 24 -15.74 29.30 9.77
C ASP A 24 -14.43 28.46 9.78
N HIS A 25 -13.68 28.54 10.86
CA HIS A 25 -12.62 27.61 11.14
C HIS A 25 -13.31 26.30 11.54
N PRO A 26 -13.10 25.20 10.81
CA PRO A 26 -13.65 23.91 11.22
C PRO A 26 -13.15 23.64 12.64
N GLU A 27 -14.08 23.31 13.55
CA GLU A 27 -13.73 22.97 14.94
C GLU A 27 -12.57 21.99 14.94
N SER A 28 -11.54 22.29 15.74
CA SER A 28 -10.35 21.45 15.82
C SER A 28 -10.75 20.02 16.19
N PHE A 29 -10.16 19.05 15.51
CA PHE A 29 -10.42 17.64 15.78
C PHE A 29 -10.15 17.32 17.25
N THR A 30 -11.20 17.00 18.00
CA THR A 30 -11.11 16.79 19.45
C THR A 30 -10.81 15.34 19.80
N TYR A 31 -10.19 15.12 20.96
CA TYR A 31 -10.01 13.78 21.52
C TYR A 31 -11.33 13.00 21.67
N LYS A 32 -12.43 13.68 22.00
CA LYS A 32 -13.75 13.03 22.15
C LYS A 32 -14.27 12.53 20.80
N GLN A 33 -14.10 13.32 19.74
CA GLN A 33 -14.42 12.90 18.38
C GLN A 33 -13.52 11.73 17.96
N ALA A 34 -12.21 11.82 18.23
CA ALA A 34 -11.25 10.74 17.96
C ALA A 34 -11.68 9.41 18.59
N LYS A 35 -11.97 9.41 19.90
CA LYS A 35 -12.38 8.22 20.65
C LYS A 35 -13.72 7.63 20.16
N LYS A 36 -14.63 8.48 19.68
CA LYS A 36 -15.89 8.03 19.09
C LYS A 36 -15.67 7.35 17.74
N LEU A 37 -14.82 7.93 16.89
CA LEU A 37 -14.46 7.34 15.60
C LEU A 37 -13.69 6.03 15.77
N GLU A 38 -12.76 5.99 16.73
CA GLU A 38 -12.04 4.79 17.11
C GLU A 38 -13.00 3.65 17.48
N ARG A 39 -13.93 3.90 18.41
CA ARG A 39 -14.93 2.88 18.79
C ARG A 39 -15.72 2.40 17.56
N LYS A 40 -16.16 3.33 16.71
CA LYS A 40 -16.88 2.99 15.48
C LYS A 40 -16.04 2.12 14.54
N ALA A 41 -14.75 2.42 14.38
CA ALA A 41 -13.85 1.61 13.55
C ALA A 41 -13.68 0.20 14.11
N TRP A 42 -13.61 0.04 15.44
CA TRP A 42 -13.58 -1.28 16.07
C TRP A 42 -14.88 -2.06 15.90
N ASP A 43 -16.03 -1.38 15.88
CA ASP A 43 -17.32 -2.01 15.59
C ASP A 43 -17.35 -2.61 14.15
N GLU A 44 -16.54 -2.08 13.22
CA GLU A 44 -16.40 -2.58 11.84
C GLU A 44 -15.41 -3.76 11.72
N LEU A 45 -14.62 -4.04 12.77
CA LEU A 45 -13.59 -5.10 12.76
C LEU A 45 -14.12 -6.47 12.28
N PRO A 46 -15.26 -6.99 12.77
CA PRO A 46 -15.74 -8.31 12.34
C PRO A 46 -15.95 -8.38 10.82
N GLY A 47 -16.54 -7.34 10.22
CA GLY A 47 -16.74 -7.30 8.77
C GLY A 47 -15.46 -7.08 7.97
N ILE A 48 -14.39 -6.55 8.58
CA ILE A 48 -13.05 -6.56 7.98
C ILE A 48 -12.49 -7.99 8.00
N LEU A 49 -12.56 -8.66 9.15
CA LEU A 49 -12.06 -10.03 9.32
C LEU A 49 -12.75 -11.01 8.37
N ASP A 50 -14.08 -10.90 8.19
CA ASP A 50 -14.86 -11.74 7.28
C ASP A 50 -14.43 -11.61 5.80
N ARG A 51 -13.79 -10.50 5.42
CA ARG A 51 -13.33 -10.25 4.04
C ARG A 51 -11.87 -10.64 3.81
N ILE A 52 -11.12 -10.96 4.87
CA ILE A 52 -9.73 -11.41 4.75
C ILE A 52 -9.74 -12.90 4.42
N VAL A 53 -9.55 -13.22 3.14
CA VAL A 53 -9.47 -14.59 2.64
C VAL A 53 -8.03 -14.87 2.23
N PRO A 54 -7.37 -15.92 2.77
CA PRO A 54 -6.05 -16.34 2.31
C PRO A 54 -6.07 -16.71 0.82
N PRO A 55 -5.00 -16.41 0.06
CA PRO A 55 -4.91 -16.86 -1.32
C PRO A 55 -4.77 -18.38 -1.38
N GLU A 56 -5.46 -19.00 -2.34
CA GLU A 56 -5.30 -20.40 -2.68
C GLU A 56 -4.31 -20.53 -3.85
N PHE A 57 -3.49 -21.59 -3.80
CA PHE A 57 -2.49 -21.88 -4.83
C PHE A 57 -2.69 -23.32 -5.35
N PRO A 58 -2.50 -23.56 -6.66
CA PRO A 58 -2.41 -24.91 -7.19
C PRO A 58 -1.32 -25.73 -6.49
N ASP A 59 -1.56 -27.04 -6.31
CA ASP A 59 -0.56 -27.98 -5.77
C ASP A 59 0.48 -28.37 -6.84
N ARG A 60 1.20 -27.35 -7.31
CA ARG A 60 2.32 -27.45 -8.24
C ARG A 60 3.49 -26.69 -7.66
N GLN A 61 4.65 -27.32 -7.62
CA GLN A 61 5.83 -26.76 -7.00
C GLN A 61 7.02 -26.95 -7.93
N VAL A 62 7.87 -25.94 -8.03
CA VAL A 62 9.11 -25.99 -8.81
C VAL A 62 10.23 -25.33 -8.03
N LEU A 63 11.46 -25.81 -8.18
CA LEU A 63 12.62 -25.20 -7.54
C LEU A 63 13.23 -24.15 -8.46
N VAL A 64 13.73 -23.04 -7.90
CA VAL A 64 14.46 -22.05 -8.70
C VAL A 64 15.70 -22.66 -9.38
N SER A 65 16.29 -23.71 -8.79
CA SER A 65 17.42 -24.45 -9.36
C SER A 65 17.08 -25.16 -10.67
N ASP A 66 15.83 -25.58 -10.87
CA ASP A 66 15.37 -26.23 -12.11
C ASP A 66 15.43 -25.25 -13.30
N PHE A 67 15.45 -23.95 -13.01
CA PHE A 67 15.53 -22.86 -14.00
C PHE A 67 16.93 -22.22 -14.06
N GLY A 68 17.92 -22.83 -13.40
CA GLY A 68 19.30 -22.35 -13.36
C GLY A 68 19.62 -21.39 -12.22
N GLY A 69 18.78 -21.35 -11.18
CA GLY A 69 19.06 -20.58 -9.97
C GLY A 69 20.20 -21.21 -9.15
N ILE A 70 21.21 -20.42 -8.79
CA ILE A 70 22.37 -20.83 -8.01
C ILE A 70 22.51 -19.93 -6.78
N GLY A 71 22.54 -20.57 -5.61
CA GLY A 71 22.62 -19.91 -4.30
C GLY A 71 24.06 -19.59 -3.84
N ASP A 72 24.91 -19.05 -4.72
CA ASP A 72 26.36 -18.84 -4.51
C ASP A 72 26.77 -17.39 -4.19
N SER A 73 25.80 -16.49 -3.99
CA SER A 73 25.93 -15.04 -3.80
C SER A 73 26.58 -14.25 -4.95
N ILE A 74 26.87 -14.88 -6.10
CA ILE A 74 27.62 -14.28 -7.20
C ILE A 74 26.80 -14.31 -8.48
N THR A 75 26.17 -15.45 -8.78
CA THR A 75 25.38 -15.66 -9.98
C THR A 75 24.17 -14.73 -10.00
N ASP A 76 23.95 -14.02 -11.10
CA ASP A 76 22.70 -13.30 -11.32
C ASP A 76 21.57 -14.29 -11.61
N ASN A 77 20.64 -14.36 -10.67
CA ASN A 77 19.50 -15.26 -10.69
C ASN A 77 18.26 -14.66 -11.35
N HIS A 78 18.29 -13.40 -11.82
CA HIS A 78 17.11 -12.71 -12.37
C HIS A 78 16.36 -13.56 -13.41
N LYS A 79 17.10 -14.11 -14.39
CA LYS A 79 16.52 -14.95 -15.45
C LYS A 79 15.96 -16.28 -14.95
N ALA A 80 16.51 -16.83 -13.86
CA ALA A 80 16.00 -18.08 -13.28
C ALA A 80 14.64 -17.83 -12.62
N PHE A 81 14.51 -16.76 -11.83
CA PHE A 81 13.26 -16.34 -11.22
C PHE A 81 12.20 -16.01 -12.27
N ASP A 82 12.54 -15.22 -13.30
CA ASP A 82 11.61 -14.88 -14.37
C ASP A 82 11.05 -16.11 -15.08
N LYS A 83 11.93 -17.06 -15.45
CA LYS A 83 11.51 -18.30 -16.11
C LYS A 83 10.61 -19.15 -15.23
N ALA A 84 10.98 -19.33 -13.96
CA ALA A 84 10.19 -20.12 -13.04
C ALA A 84 8.79 -19.54 -12.80
N ILE A 85 8.71 -18.21 -12.63
CA ILE A 85 7.44 -17.49 -12.47
C ILE A 85 6.58 -17.58 -13.75
N ASN A 86 7.21 -17.45 -14.93
CA ASN A 86 6.51 -17.57 -16.19
C ASN A 86 5.94 -18.98 -16.40
N ASP A 87 6.74 -20.01 -16.14
CA ASP A 87 6.32 -21.41 -16.25
C ASP A 87 5.16 -21.75 -15.30
N LEU A 88 5.25 -21.32 -14.04
CA LEU A 88 4.15 -21.46 -13.08
C LEU A 88 2.90 -20.74 -13.55
N ALA A 89 3.01 -19.49 -14.00
CA ALA A 89 1.86 -18.71 -14.44
C ALA A 89 1.19 -19.30 -15.69
N GLU A 90 1.97 -19.79 -16.65
CA GLU A 90 1.46 -20.49 -17.85
C GLU A 90 0.73 -21.79 -17.49
N SER A 91 1.10 -22.41 -16.37
CA SER A 91 0.45 -23.61 -15.83
C SER A 91 -0.71 -23.32 -14.87
N GLY A 92 -1.14 -22.05 -14.75
CA GLY A 92 -2.26 -21.64 -13.88
C GLY A 92 -1.88 -21.28 -12.45
N GLY A 93 -0.59 -21.27 -12.12
CA GLY A 93 -0.04 -20.89 -10.81
C GLY A 93 0.71 -22.02 -10.11
N GLY A 94 1.07 -21.77 -8.86
CA GLY A 94 1.75 -22.72 -7.98
C GLY A 94 2.82 -22.06 -7.14
N MET A 95 3.75 -22.85 -6.63
CA MET A 95 4.80 -22.43 -5.71
C MET A 95 6.18 -22.47 -6.36
N LEU A 96 6.89 -21.35 -6.29
CA LEU A 96 8.33 -21.27 -6.59
C LEU A 96 9.10 -21.42 -5.28
N ILE A 97 9.84 -22.51 -5.15
CA ILE A 97 10.67 -22.81 -3.98
C ILE A 97 12.07 -22.25 -4.21
N VAL A 98 12.55 -21.45 -3.25
CA VAL A 98 13.93 -20.96 -3.17
C VAL A 98 14.61 -21.70 -2.01
N PRO A 99 15.43 -22.73 -2.28
CA PRO A 99 16.06 -23.54 -1.25
C PRO A 99 17.20 -22.78 -0.55
N PRO A 100 17.77 -23.32 0.54
CA PRO A 100 18.85 -22.68 1.29
C PRO A 100 20.02 -22.28 0.38
N GLY A 101 20.49 -21.03 0.51
CA GLY A 101 21.50 -20.46 -0.38
C GLY A 101 21.44 -18.94 -0.43
N GLN A 102 22.38 -18.34 -1.16
CA GLN A 102 22.47 -16.89 -1.34
C GLN A 102 22.26 -16.53 -2.81
N TYR A 103 21.15 -15.90 -3.14
CA TYR A 103 20.75 -15.63 -4.53
C TYR A 103 20.89 -14.14 -4.82
N PHE A 104 21.86 -13.77 -5.63
CA PHE A 104 21.97 -12.41 -6.14
C PHE A 104 21.03 -12.22 -7.34
N ILE A 105 20.33 -11.08 -7.41
CA ILE A 105 19.41 -10.71 -8.50
C ILE A 105 19.77 -9.29 -8.96
N ASP A 106 20.17 -9.17 -10.23
CA ASP A 106 20.42 -7.87 -10.88
C ASP A 106 19.14 -7.29 -11.49
N GLY A 107 18.17 -6.93 -10.63
CA GLY A 107 16.92 -6.30 -11.05
C GLY A 107 15.76 -6.59 -10.10
N ALA A 108 14.53 -6.59 -10.61
CA ALA A 108 13.32 -6.80 -9.83
C ALA A 108 12.70 -8.18 -10.11
N ILE A 109 12.13 -8.81 -9.08
CA ILE A 109 11.24 -9.96 -9.29
C ILE A 109 9.83 -9.42 -9.59
N HIS A 110 9.30 -9.73 -10.78
CA HIS A 110 7.94 -9.41 -11.14
C HIS A 110 7.01 -10.61 -10.94
N LEU A 111 6.24 -10.60 -9.86
CA LEU A 111 5.25 -11.65 -9.59
C LEU A 111 4.07 -11.60 -10.57
N LYS A 112 3.44 -12.75 -10.78
CA LYS A 112 2.19 -12.93 -11.54
C LYS A 112 1.08 -13.45 -10.64
N SER A 113 -0.15 -13.44 -11.14
CA SER A 113 -1.30 -14.03 -10.43
C SER A 113 -1.06 -15.51 -10.10
N HIS A 114 -1.57 -15.96 -8.95
CA HIS A 114 -1.51 -17.35 -8.50
C HIS A 114 -0.09 -17.91 -8.24
N ILE A 115 0.89 -17.05 -8.00
CA ILE A 115 2.26 -17.44 -7.66
C ILE A 115 2.50 -17.31 -6.16
N ASN A 116 2.95 -18.39 -5.54
CA ASN A 116 3.49 -18.40 -4.18
C ASN A 116 5.03 -18.43 -4.26
N LEU A 117 5.69 -17.32 -3.93
CA LEU A 117 7.15 -17.30 -3.81
C LEU A 117 7.53 -17.77 -2.40
N HIS A 118 8.02 -19.00 -2.30
CA HIS A 118 8.36 -19.65 -1.04
C HIS A 118 9.87 -19.61 -0.79
N ILE A 119 10.29 -18.79 0.17
CA ILE A 119 11.69 -18.66 0.58
C ILE A 119 11.93 -19.58 1.77
N GLU A 120 12.68 -20.65 1.57
CA GLU A 120 12.94 -21.62 2.63
C GLU A 120 13.88 -21.06 3.70
N GLU A 121 13.87 -21.69 4.88
CA GLU A 121 14.79 -21.35 5.95
C GLU A 121 16.25 -21.49 5.47
N GLY A 122 17.06 -20.44 5.66
CA GLY A 122 18.45 -20.40 5.20
C GLY A 122 18.63 -19.88 3.77
N ALA A 123 17.55 -19.62 3.02
CA ALA A 123 17.61 -18.89 1.76
C ALA A 123 17.70 -17.38 1.99
N ARG A 124 18.51 -16.68 1.19
CA ARG A 124 18.63 -15.22 1.18
C ARG A 124 18.64 -14.72 -0.25
N ILE A 125 17.80 -13.73 -0.55
CA ILE A 125 17.80 -13.02 -1.84
C ILE A 125 18.44 -11.65 -1.63
N PHE A 126 19.44 -11.34 -2.44
CA PHE A 126 20.12 -10.05 -2.48
C PHE A 126 19.77 -9.35 -3.79
N PHE A 127 19.33 -8.11 -3.70
CA PHE A 127 19.03 -7.31 -4.87
C PHE A 127 20.16 -6.33 -5.16
N SER A 128 20.45 -6.13 -6.45
CA SER A 128 21.42 -5.14 -6.92
C SER A 128 21.11 -3.75 -6.39
N ASN A 129 22.13 -2.99 -6.03
CA ASN A 129 21.97 -1.58 -5.65
C ASN A 129 22.11 -0.62 -6.84
N ASN A 130 22.24 -1.15 -8.06
CA ASN A 130 22.28 -0.36 -9.29
C ASN A 130 20.85 0.08 -9.67
N PRO A 131 20.51 1.38 -9.66
CA PRO A 131 19.18 1.85 -10.05
C PRO A 131 18.81 1.49 -11.49
N GLY A 132 19.80 1.35 -12.38
CA GLY A 132 19.58 0.97 -13.78
C GLY A 132 18.98 -0.43 -13.97
N SER A 133 19.19 -1.32 -13.01
CA SER A 133 18.66 -2.70 -13.04
C SER A 133 17.14 -2.77 -12.79
N TYR A 134 16.54 -1.66 -12.34
CA TYR A 134 15.10 -1.56 -12.05
C TYR A 134 14.33 -0.82 -13.15
N LEU A 135 14.94 -0.65 -14.32
CA LEU A 135 14.31 -0.06 -15.50
C LEU A 135 13.83 -1.17 -16.46
N PRO A 136 12.75 -0.94 -17.24
CA PRO A 136 12.00 0.31 -17.36
C PRO A 136 11.14 0.63 -16.14
N ALA A 137 10.79 1.91 -15.97
CA ALA A 137 9.89 2.33 -14.91
C ALA A 137 8.53 1.64 -15.04
N VAL A 138 7.98 1.20 -13.91
CA VAL A 138 6.64 0.63 -13.80
C VAL A 138 5.72 1.58 -13.05
N LYS A 139 4.41 1.39 -13.20
CA LYS A 139 3.42 2.18 -12.47
C LYS A 139 3.58 1.94 -10.96
N VAL A 140 3.97 2.97 -10.23
CA VAL A 140 4.12 2.98 -8.78
C VAL A 140 3.44 4.20 -8.18
N ARG A 141 3.43 4.31 -6.86
CA ARG A 141 3.01 5.51 -6.16
C ARG A 141 4.20 6.07 -5.39
N TRP A 142 4.47 7.36 -5.52
CA TRP A 142 5.53 8.06 -4.80
C TRP A 142 4.94 9.20 -3.99
N GLU A 143 5.13 9.17 -2.67
CA GLU A 143 4.62 10.18 -1.73
C GLU A 143 3.12 10.53 -1.90
N GLY A 144 2.29 9.53 -2.23
CA GLY A 144 0.85 9.70 -2.42
C GLY A 144 0.43 10.12 -3.83
N THR A 145 1.36 10.39 -4.73
CA THR A 145 1.11 10.71 -6.14
C THR A 145 1.41 9.50 -7.02
N VAL A 146 0.63 9.32 -8.09
CA VAL A 146 0.76 8.22 -9.06
C VAL A 146 1.34 8.73 -10.36
#